data_AF-A0A1A8Q1H1-F1
#
_entry.id   AF-A0A1A8Q1H1-F1
#
_cell.length_a   1.000
_cell.length_b   1.000
_cell.length_c   1.000
_cell.angle_alpha   90.00
_cell.angle_beta   90.00
_cell.angle_gamma   90.00
#
_symmetry.space_group_name_H-M   'P 1'
#
loop_
_entity.id
_entity.type
_entity.pdbx_description
1 polymer ?
#
loop_
_entity_poly.entity_id
_entity_poly.type
_entity_poly.pdbx_seq_one_letter_code
_entity_poly.pdbx_strand_id
1 'polypeptide(L)'
;FLLITPDQRQAHTFLKILLAGVPQYGLVVNPQKVVVNFPIPERPWSGFDVHVLPSHCLFPWCGLLLDTRSLDVCKDYSRYSGLSLRYCMTLGSFHSAGLQMRTKLMSILRLKSHTLFLDLKNNSIEVVYRNIYSLLLLQAYRFHACAQNLPFGQTVAKNPVYFLQMIWDMAGFANRLIRISNKGLC
;
A
#
# COMPACT_ATOMS: atom_id res chain seq x y z
N PHE A 1 12.00 11.61 0.42
CA PHE A 1 12.63 11.42 1.74
C PHE A 1 11.55 11.27 2.80
N LEU A 2 11.87 10.66 3.96
CA LEU A 2 11.02 10.59 5.16
C LEU A 2 11.94 10.79 6.37
N LEU A 3 11.55 11.67 7.29
CA LEU A 3 12.18 11.81 8.59
C LEU A 3 11.13 11.56 9.67
N ILE A 4 11.44 10.67 10.60
CA ILE A 4 10.65 10.43 11.82
C ILE A 4 11.59 10.73 12.99
N THR A 5 11.22 11.68 13.83
CA THR A 5 12.04 12.08 14.98
C THR A 5 11.14 12.60 16.10
N PRO A 6 11.46 12.29 17.37
CA PRO A 6 10.80 12.92 18.51
C PRO A 6 11.29 14.35 18.76
N ASP A 7 12.42 14.77 18.18
CA ASP A 7 12.98 16.13 18.35
C ASP A 7 12.46 17.07 17.26
N GLN A 8 11.51 17.92 17.62
CA GLN A 8 10.93 18.90 16.70
C GLN A 8 11.98 19.85 16.08
N ARG A 9 13.09 20.16 16.77
CA ARG A 9 14.15 21.02 16.22
C ARG A 9 14.88 20.35 15.06
N GLN A 10 15.07 19.03 15.13
CA GLN A 10 15.61 18.25 14.03
C GLN A 10 14.65 18.22 12.85
N ALA A 11 13.34 18.10 13.11
CA ALA A 11 12.32 18.14 12.05
C ALA A 11 12.31 19.48 11.30
N HIS A 12 12.38 20.61 12.03
CA HIS A 12 12.52 21.95 11.42
C HIS A 12 13.83 22.10 10.62
N THR A 13 14.93 21.61 11.17
CA THR A 13 16.24 21.68 10.50
C THR A 13 16.24 20.88 9.19
N PHE A 14 15.69 19.67 9.22
CA PHE A 14 15.54 18.82 8.05
C PHE A 14 14.64 19.46 6.99
N LEU A 15 13.48 20.01 7.39
CA LEU A 15 12.59 20.72 6.48
C LEU A 15 13.32 21.89 5.79
N LYS A 16 14.20 22.60 6.50
CA LYS A 16 14.92 23.77 5.98
C LYS A 16 15.91 23.35 4.91
N ILE A 17 16.66 22.30 5.19
CA ILE A 17 17.60 21.70 4.24
C ILE A 17 16.85 21.15 3.02
N LEU A 18 15.72 20.48 3.25
CA LEU A 18 14.92 19.88 2.19
C LEU A 18 14.36 20.95 1.23
N LEU A 19 13.78 22.03 1.75
CA LEU A 19 13.21 23.10 0.93
C LEU A 19 14.28 23.99 0.27
N ALA A 20 15.44 24.17 0.90
CA ALA A 20 16.58 24.84 0.26
C ALA A 20 17.12 24.03 -0.94
N GLY A 21 16.86 22.73 -0.98
CA GLY A 21 17.37 21.82 -2.00
C GLY A 21 18.89 21.68 -1.91
N VAL A 22 19.47 21.08 -2.96
CA VAL A 22 20.92 20.97 -3.08
C VAL A 22 21.31 21.42 -4.50
N PRO A 23 21.54 22.74 -4.70
CA PRO A 23 21.74 23.33 -6.04
C PRO A 23 22.88 22.69 -6.82
N GLN A 24 23.97 22.31 -6.14
CA GLN A 24 25.15 21.68 -6.77
C GLN A 24 24.83 20.33 -7.46
N TYR A 25 23.71 19.69 -7.11
CA TYR A 25 23.22 18.46 -7.74
C TYR A 25 21.91 18.67 -8.51
N GLY A 26 21.46 19.92 -8.69
CA GLY A 26 20.17 20.23 -9.32
C GLY A 26 18.95 19.71 -8.55
N LEU A 27 19.11 19.38 -7.27
CA LEU A 27 18.01 18.85 -6.45
C LEU A 27 17.10 20.00 -6.01
N VAL A 28 15.90 20.05 -6.58
CA VAL A 28 14.84 20.97 -6.20
C VAL A 28 13.64 20.18 -5.69
N VAL A 29 13.13 20.55 -4.52
CA VAL A 29 11.95 19.93 -3.93
C VAL A 29 10.72 20.73 -4.30
N ASN A 30 9.63 20.03 -4.68
CA ASN A 30 8.32 20.66 -4.85
C ASN A 30 7.67 20.85 -3.47
N PRO A 31 7.48 22.09 -2.98
CA PRO A 31 6.90 22.36 -1.66
C PRO A 31 5.49 21.77 -1.49
N GLN A 32 4.69 21.74 -2.56
CA GLN A 32 3.33 21.18 -2.56
C GLN A 32 3.30 19.66 -2.35
N LYS A 33 4.44 18.99 -2.47
CA LYS A 33 4.56 17.56 -2.15
C LYS A 33 5.18 17.32 -0.78
N VAL A 34 5.57 18.38 -0.07
CA VAL A 34 6.09 18.29 1.29
C VAL A 34 4.91 18.25 2.24
N VAL A 35 4.95 17.28 3.14
CA VAL A 35 3.96 17.06 4.17
C VAL A 35 4.66 17.02 5.51
N VAL A 36 4.10 17.70 6.52
CA VAL A 36 4.58 17.67 7.90
C VAL A 36 3.40 17.48 8.85
N ASN A 37 3.65 17.09 10.09
CA ASN A 37 2.64 16.97 11.14
C ASN A 37 2.98 17.81 12.38
N PHE A 38 3.74 18.89 12.22
CA PHE A 38 4.15 19.78 13.30
C PHE A 38 3.93 21.24 12.88
N PRO A 39 3.71 22.16 13.85
CA PRO A 39 3.47 23.56 13.53
C PRO A 39 4.68 24.18 12.84
N ILE A 40 4.43 24.87 11.72
CA ILE A 40 5.45 25.66 11.00
C ILE A 40 5.26 27.13 11.39
N PRO A 41 6.30 27.83 11.92
CA PRO A 41 6.20 29.26 12.19
C PRO A 41 6.02 30.07 10.90
N GLU A 42 5.33 31.22 10.94
CA GLU A 42 5.00 31.99 9.73
C GLU A 42 6.24 32.50 8.95
N ARG A 43 7.37 32.73 9.63
CA ARG A 43 8.64 33.13 9.02
C ARG A 43 9.73 32.14 9.43
N PRO A 44 10.66 31.72 8.55
CA PRO A 44 10.93 32.15 7.16
C PRO A 44 10.13 31.40 6.08
N TRP A 45 9.05 30.70 6.45
CA TRP A 45 8.35 29.77 5.56
C TRP A 45 7.21 30.42 4.75
N SER A 46 6.96 31.71 4.96
CA SER A 46 6.03 32.54 4.18
C SER A 46 6.40 32.49 2.70
N GLY A 47 5.69 31.66 1.93
CA GLY A 47 5.92 31.47 0.49
C GLY A 47 5.99 30.01 0.04
N PHE A 48 6.15 29.06 0.97
CA PHE A 48 6.10 27.63 0.65
C PHE A 48 4.72 27.05 0.97
N ASP A 49 4.07 26.48 -0.04
CA ASP A 49 2.80 25.76 0.11
C ASP A 49 3.07 24.34 0.61
N VAL A 50 3.35 24.21 1.91
CA VAL A 50 3.60 22.91 2.59
C VAL A 50 2.31 22.42 3.24
N HIS A 51 2.00 21.14 3.05
CA HIS A 51 0.82 20.54 3.67
C HIS A 51 1.10 20.18 5.14
N VAL A 52 0.38 20.82 6.06
CA VAL A 52 0.45 20.53 7.50
C VAL A 52 -0.72 19.65 7.90
N LEU A 53 -0.42 18.42 8.33
CA LEU A 53 -1.37 17.48 8.89
C LEU A 53 -1.50 17.67 10.41
N PRO A 54 -2.58 17.14 11.02
CA PRO A 54 -2.68 17.04 12.47
C PRO A 54 -1.47 16.31 13.07
N SER A 55 -1.06 16.69 14.29
CA SER A 55 0.07 16.05 14.98
C SER A 55 -0.09 14.55 15.13
N HIS A 56 -1.33 14.11 15.34
CA HIS A 56 -1.73 12.72 15.34
C HIS A 56 -2.54 12.43 14.09
N CYS A 57 -1.91 11.77 13.14
CA CYS A 57 -2.52 11.36 11.88
C CYS A 57 -1.96 10.02 11.39
N LEU A 58 -2.61 9.50 10.36
CA LEU A 58 -2.05 8.52 9.44
C LEU A 58 -1.21 9.27 8.38
N PHE A 59 0.10 9.34 8.60
CA PHE A 59 1.01 10.08 7.75
C PHE A 59 1.25 9.33 6.42
N PRO A 60 0.96 9.93 5.25
CA PRO A 60 1.11 9.27 3.96
C PRO A 60 2.57 9.30 3.50
N TRP A 61 3.10 8.15 3.08
CA TRP A 61 4.43 8.08 2.49
C TRP A 61 4.57 6.91 1.51
N CYS A 62 4.89 7.20 0.24
CA CYS A 62 5.12 6.20 -0.81
C CYS A 62 4.04 5.10 -0.91
N GLY A 63 2.77 5.46 -0.71
CA GLY A 63 1.63 4.53 -0.73
C GLY A 63 1.50 3.68 0.53
N LEU A 64 2.09 4.13 1.63
CA LEU A 64 1.90 3.64 2.99
C LEU A 64 1.22 4.73 3.83
N LEU A 65 0.60 4.33 4.92
CA LEU A 65 0.07 5.20 5.96
C LEU A 65 0.73 4.79 7.28
N LEU A 66 1.44 5.72 7.93
CA LEU A 66 2.08 5.47 9.22
C LEU A 66 1.27 6.17 10.32
N ASP A 67 0.85 5.42 11.33
CA ASP A 67 0.29 6.03 12.53
C ASP A 67 1.41 6.76 13.28
N THR A 68 1.29 8.09 13.37
CA THR A 68 2.32 8.94 14.00
C THR A 68 2.47 8.74 15.50
N ARG A 69 1.57 7.98 16.15
CA ARG A 69 1.63 7.66 17.59
C ARG A 69 2.07 6.22 17.84
N SER A 70 1.43 5.24 17.21
CA SER A 70 1.76 3.82 17.42
C SER A 70 2.88 3.31 16.52
N LEU A 71 3.19 4.04 15.43
CA LEU A 71 4.08 3.61 14.34
C LEU A 71 3.57 2.42 13.55
N ASP A 72 2.30 2.05 13.75
CA ASP A 72 1.60 1.07 12.93
C ASP A 72 1.63 1.47 11.45
N VAL A 73 1.90 0.50 10.59
CA VAL A 73 2.04 0.70 9.15
C VAL A 73 0.90 0.05 8.41
N CYS A 74 0.16 0.87 7.67
CA CYS A 74 -0.93 0.43 6.80
C CYS A 74 -0.61 0.69 5.34
N LYS A 75 -1.24 -0.07 4.45
CA LYS A 75 -1.20 0.23 3.02
C LYS A 75 -2.23 1.31 2.68
N ASP A 76 -1.82 2.31 1.91
CA ASP A 76 -2.76 3.32 1.40
C ASP A 76 -3.53 2.77 0.19
N TYR A 77 -4.82 2.50 0.40
CA TYR A 77 -5.75 2.07 -0.64
C TYR A 77 -6.63 3.21 -1.17
N SER A 78 -6.51 4.44 -0.66
CA SER A 78 -7.32 5.60 -1.08
C SER A 78 -7.23 5.85 -2.59
N ARG A 79 -6.07 5.54 -3.19
CA ARG A 79 -5.83 5.60 -4.64
C ARG A 79 -6.75 4.72 -5.50
N TYR A 80 -7.47 3.77 -4.91
CA TYR A 80 -8.44 2.93 -5.61
C TYR A 80 -9.86 3.51 -5.54
N SER A 81 -10.09 4.53 -4.71
CA SER A 81 -11.38 5.20 -4.60
C SER A 81 -11.77 5.81 -5.94
N GLY A 82 -13.01 5.56 -6.37
CA GLY A 82 -13.56 6.06 -7.63
C GLY A 82 -12.96 5.44 -8.91
N LEU A 83 -12.02 4.49 -8.81
CA LEU A 83 -11.41 3.84 -9.97
C LEU A 83 -12.04 2.47 -10.23
N SER A 84 -12.32 2.17 -11.51
CA SER A 84 -12.64 0.80 -11.90
C SER A 84 -11.40 -0.07 -11.78
N LEU A 85 -11.49 -1.11 -10.94
CA LEU A 85 -10.40 -2.07 -10.73
C LEU A 85 -10.06 -2.89 -11.97
N ARG A 86 -10.91 -2.85 -13.02
CA ARG A 86 -10.58 -3.35 -14.36
C ARG A 86 -9.30 -2.75 -14.90
N TYR A 87 -9.05 -1.46 -14.65
CA TYR A 87 -7.84 -0.77 -15.10
C TYR A 87 -6.60 -1.08 -14.25
N CYS A 88 -6.77 -1.77 -13.12
CA CYS A 88 -5.64 -2.14 -12.27
C CYS A 88 -4.93 -3.42 -12.74
N MET A 89 -5.47 -4.13 -13.73
CA MET A 89 -4.89 -5.36 -14.27
C MET A 89 -5.21 -5.55 -15.76
N THR A 90 -4.18 -5.59 -16.61
CA THR A 90 -4.31 -6.03 -18.00
C THR A 90 -4.25 -7.55 -18.08
N LEU A 91 -5.29 -8.22 -18.58
CA LEU A 91 -5.22 -9.63 -18.96
C LEU A 91 -4.74 -9.72 -20.42
N GLY A 92 -3.77 -10.61 -20.70
CA GLY A 92 -3.31 -10.84 -22.06
C GLY A 92 -4.39 -11.53 -22.91
N SER A 93 -4.35 -11.30 -24.22
CA SER A 93 -5.24 -11.93 -25.20
C SER A 93 -4.65 -13.26 -25.70
N PHE A 94 -4.93 -14.36 -25.00
CA PHE A 94 -4.48 -15.70 -25.44
C PHE A 94 -5.47 -16.80 -25.06
N HIS A 95 -5.33 -17.96 -25.68
CA HIS A 95 -6.11 -19.18 -25.41
C HIS A 95 -6.05 -19.63 -23.93
N SER A 96 -5.01 -19.24 -23.17
CA SER A 96 -4.77 -19.61 -21.76
C SER A 96 -5.10 -18.50 -20.74
N ALA A 97 -6.15 -17.70 -20.99
CA ALA A 97 -6.50 -16.55 -20.18
C ALA A 97 -6.71 -16.87 -18.68
N GLY A 98 -7.36 -18.00 -18.34
CA GLY A 98 -7.52 -18.44 -16.95
C GLY A 98 -6.20 -18.69 -16.22
N LEU A 99 -5.22 -19.32 -16.89
CA LEU A 99 -3.89 -19.57 -16.32
C LEU A 99 -3.12 -18.26 -16.10
N GLN A 100 -3.21 -17.32 -17.05
CA GLN A 100 -2.58 -16.01 -16.89
C GLN A 100 -3.20 -15.20 -15.76
N MET A 101 -4.54 -15.20 -15.66
CA MET A 101 -5.25 -14.62 -14.53
C MET A 101 -4.72 -15.20 -13.20
N ARG A 102 -4.64 -16.53 -13.09
CA ARG A 102 -4.10 -17.22 -11.91
C ARG A 102 -2.69 -16.76 -11.57
N THR A 103 -1.77 -16.81 -12.53
CA THR A 103 -0.37 -16.41 -12.34
C THR A 103 -0.26 -14.95 -11.92
N LYS A 104 -1.02 -14.06 -12.57
CA LYS A 104 -0.96 -12.62 -12.30
C LYS A 104 -1.54 -12.28 -10.93
N LEU A 105 -2.67 -12.87 -10.56
CA LEU A 105 -3.28 -12.69 -9.24
C LEU A 105 -2.35 -13.19 -8.13
N MET A 106 -1.74 -14.38 -8.29
CA MET A 106 -0.76 -14.90 -7.33
C MET A 106 0.47 -14.00 -7.20
N SER A 107 1.03 -13.54 -8.32
CA SER A 107 2.19 -12.63 -8.31
C SER A 107 1.87 -11.31 -7.60
N ILE A 108 0.69 -10.74 -7.84
CA ILE A 108 0.23 -9.52 -7.17
C ILE A 108 0.05 -9.78 -5.67
N LEU A 109 -0.60 -10.87 -5.28
CA LEU A 109 -0.79 -11.22 -3.88
C LEU A 109 0.56 -11.36 -3.17
N ARG A 110 1.53 -12.07 -3.77
CA ARG A 110 2.89 -12.20 -3.24
C ARG A 110 3.58 -10.85 -3.09
N LEU A 111 3.52 -10.00 -4.10
CA LEU A 111 4.14 -8.67 -4.06
C LEU A 111 3.52 -7.76 -2.99
N LYS A 112 2.23 -7.90 -2.72
CA LYS A 112 1.49 -7.05 -1.76
C LYS A 112 1.47 -7.61 -0.33
N SER A 113 1.75 -8.90 -0.15
CA SER A 113 1.82 -9.57 1.15
C SER A 113 3.20 -9.38 1.80
N HIS A 114 3.56 -8.13 2.08
CA HIS A 114 4.86 -7.79 2.68
C HIS A 114 4.83 -7.92 4.21
N THR A 115 5.92 -8.40 4.81
CA THR A 115 6.06 -8.60 6.27
C THR A 115 5.76 -7.35 7.07
N LEU A 116 6.18 -6.18 6.56
CA LEU A 116 5.88 -4.85 7.09
C LEU A 116 4.41 -4.63 7.53
N PHE A 117 3.45 -5.30 6.88
CA PHE A 117 2.02 -5.16 7.21
C PHE A 117 1.45 -6.32 8.04
N LEU A 118 2.18 -7.45 8.08
CA LEU A 118 1.71 -8.72 8.60
C LEU A 118 2.40 -9.10 9.90
N ASP A 119 3.52 -8.47 10.24
CA ASP A 119 4.25 -8.75 11.47
C ASP A 119 3.58 -8.09 12.69
N LEU A 120 3.56 -8.84 13.80
CA LEU A 120 3.09 -8.39 15.11
C LEU A 120 4.21 -7.74 15.94
N LYS A 121 5.43 -7.67 15.40
CA LYS A 121 6.57 -7.05 16.07
C LYS A 121 6.52 -5.52 15.95
N ASN A 122 6.17 -5.02 14.76
CA ASN A 122 6.13 -3.60 14.47
C ASN A 122 4.70 -3.06 14.40
N ASN A 123 3.69 -3.94 14.32
CA ASN A 123 2.30 -3.54 14.27
C ASN A 123 1.47 -4.19 15.37
N SER A 124 0.46 -3.46 15.83
CA SER A 124 -0.59 -3.97 16.71
C SER A 124 -1.43 -5.04 16.00
N ILE A 125 -2.00 -5.95 16.79
CA ILE A 125 -2.83 -7.04 16.28
C ILE A 125 -4.03 -6.53 15.46
N GLU A 126 -4.66 -5.43 15.91
CA GLU A 126 -5.77 -4.80 15.21
C GLU A 126 -5.35 -4.32 13.82
N VAL A 127 -4.19 -3.68 13.71
CA VAL A 127 -3.67 -3.20 12.43
C VAL A 127 -3.26 -4.34 11.51
N VAL A 128 -2.65 -5.40 12.05
CA VAL A 128 -2.34 -6.60 11.25
C VAL A 128 -3.62 -7.20 10.67
N TYR A 129 -4.69 -7.35 11.47
CA TYR A 129 -5.98 -7.82 10.96
C TYR A 129 -6.57 -6.88 9.90
N ARG A 130 -6.52 -5.56 10.11
CA ARG A 130 -6.99 -4.57 9.13
C ARG A 130 -6.22 -4.64 7.82
N ASN A 131 -4.90 -4.82 7.88
CA ASN A 131 -4.04 -4.97 6.71
C ASN A 131 -4.35 -6.26 5.95
N ILE A 132 -4.51 -7.39 6.66
CA ILE A 132 -4.91 -8.67 6.07
C ILE A 132 -6.26 -8.53 5.37
N TYR A 133 -7.26 -7.97 6.05
CA TYR A 133 -8.59 -7.75 5.50
C TYR A 133 -8.53 -6.90 4.22
N SER A 134 -7.85 -5.76 4.26
CA SER A 134 -7.76 -4.83 3.13
C SER A 134 -7.05 -5.44 1.92
N LEU A 135 -5.99 -6.22 2.17
CA LEU A 135 -5.27 -6.97 1.14
C LEU A 135 -6.17 -8.02 0.47
N LEU A 136 -6.86 -8.84 1.26
CA LEU A 136 -7.74 -9.91 0.77
C LEU A 136 -8.95 -9.33 0.05
N LEU A 137 -9.54 -8.25 0.56
CA LEU A 137 -10.66 -7.56 -0.07
C LEU A 137 -10.28 -7.04 -1.46
N LEU A 138 -9.16 -6.32 -1.58
CA LEU A 138 -8.71 -5.82 -2.88
C LEU A 138 -8.37 -6.98 -3.84
N GLN A 139 -7.83 -8.08 -3.31
CA GLN A 139 -7.56 -9.27 -4.10
C GLN A 139 -8.85 -9.92 -4.61
N ALA A 140 -9.90 -9.97 -3.79
CA ALA A 140 -11.22 -10.46 -4.19
C ALA A 140 -11.84 -9.60 -5.30
N TYR A 141 -11.75 -8.27 -5.19
CA TYR A 141 -12.20 -7.40 -6.28
C TYR A 141 -11.42 -7.59 -7.58
N ARG A 142 -10.09 -7.75 -7.51
CA ARG A 142 -9.26 -8.05 -8.69
C ARG A 142 -9.66 -9.37 -9.33
N PHE A 143 -9.86 -10.39 -8.50
CA PHE A 143 -10.32 -11.71 -8.95
C PHE A 143 -11.67 -11.58 -9.66
N HIS A 144 -12.64 -10.90 -9.06
CA HIS A 144 -13.97 -10.67 -9.64
C HIS A 144 -13.89 -9.95 -10.98
N ALA A 145 -13.15 -8.83 -11.05
CA ALA A 145 -12.95 -8.09 -12.29
C ALA A 145 -12.30 -8.96 -13.38
N CYS A 146 -11.32 -9.80 -13.04
CA CYS A 146 -10.72 -10.71 -14.01
C CYS A 146 -11.70 -11.79 -14.47
N ALA A 147 -12.38 -12.46 -13.54
CA ALA A 147 -13.32 -13.54 -13.82
C ALA A 147 -14.48 -13.10 -14.73
N GLN A 148 -14.95 -11.87 -14.59
CA GLN A 148 -16.00 -11.30 -15.45
C GLN A 148 -15.51 -10.93 -16.86
N ASN A 149 -14.21 -10.65 -17.03
CA ASN A 149 -13.66 -10.14 -18.28
C ASN A 149 -12.80 -11.19 -19.02
N LEU A 150 -12.95 -12.48 -18.70
CA LEU A 150 -12.23 -13.53 -19.43
C LEU A 150 -12.76 -13.67 -20.86
N PRO A 151 -11.86 -13.79 -21.87
CA PRO A 151 -12.23 -13.87 -23.27
C PRO A 151 -12.82 -15.23 -23.64
N PHE A 152 -13.37 -15.33 -24.86
CA PHE A 152 -13.83 -16.58 -25.48
C PHE A 152 -14.87 -17.37 -24.67
N GLY A 153 -15.66 -16.67 -23.85
CA GLY A 153 -16.72 -17.29 -23.04
C GLY A 153 -16.20 -18.25 -21.97
N GLN A 154 -14.95 -18.06 -21.49
CA GLN A 154 -14.39 -18.77 -20.33
C GLN A 154 -15.03 -18.22 -19.03
N THR A 155 -16.28 -18.61 -18.76
CA THR A 155 -17.03 -18.13 -17.60
C THR A 155 -16.82 -19.02 -16.37
N VAL A 156 -17.08 -18.45 -15.18
CA VAL A 156 -17.05 -19.19 -13.91
C VAL A 156 -18.00 -20.39 -13.93
N ALA A 157 -19.19 -20.22 -14.50
CA ALA A 157 -20.20 -21.28 -14.57
C ALA A 157 -19.74 -22.52 -15.37
N LYS A 158 -18.87 -22.34 -16.37
CA LYS A 158 -18.36 -23.45 -17.19
C LYS A 158 -17.27 -24.27 -16.51
N ASN A 159 -16.56 -23.70 -15.53
CA ASN A 159 -15.50 -24.42 -14.82
C ASN A 159 -15.34 -23.90 -13.37
N PRO A 160 -16.36 -24.06 -12.51
CA PRO A 160 -16.36 -23.49 -11.16
C PRO A 160 -15.24 -24.04 -10.29
N VAL A 161 -14.88 -25.31 -10.48
CA VAL A 161 -13.81 -25.99 -9.72
C VAL A 161 -12.46 -25.29 -9.90
N TYR A 162 -12.13 -24.86 -11.13
CA TYR A 162 -10.88 -24.14 -11.40
C TYR A 162 -10.78 -22.82 -10.63
N PHE A 163 -11.88 -22.05 -10.58
CA PHE A 163 -11.93 -20.78 -9.87
C PHE A 163 -11.88 -20.96 -8.35
N LEU A 164 -12.59 -21.96 -7.82
CA LEU A 164 -12.54 -22.30 -6.40
C LEU A 164 -11.14 -22.74 -5.97
N GLN A 165 -10.47 -23.56 -6.79
CA GLN A 165 -9.08 -23.95 -6.53
C GLN A 165 -8.16 -22.72 -6.51
N MET A 166 -8.33 -21.77 -7.43
CA MET A 166 -7.57 -20.52 -7.43
C MET A 166 -7.75 -19.71 -6.15
N ILE A 167 -8.99 -19.59 -5.66
CA ILE A 167 -9.31 -18.91 -4.40
C ILE A 167 -8.62 -19.64 -3.22
N TRP A 168 -8.73 -20.96 -3.18
CA TRP A 168 -8.12 -21.78 -2.13
C TRP A 168 -6.59 -21.64 -2.09
N ASP A 169 -5.95 -21.63 -3.26
CA ASP A 169 -4.50 -21.48 -3.37
C ASP A 169 -4.02 -20.11 -2.89
N MET A 170 -4.76 -19.03 -3.24
CA MET A 170 -4.48 -17.68 -2.77
C MET A 170 -4.65 -17.56 -1.25
N ALA A 171 -5.74 -18.11 -0.70
CA ALA A 171 -6.00 -18.10 0.73
C ALA A 171 -4.94 -18.90 1.51
N GLY A 172 -4.61 -20.10 1.03
CA GLY A 172 -3.55 -20.94 1.59
C GLY A 172 -2.19 -20.25 1.55
N PHE A 173 -1.87 -19.55 0.46
CA PHE A 173 -0.65 -18.76 0.35
C PHE A 173 -0.60 -17.59 1.35
N ALA A 174 -1.68 -16.80 1.46
CA ALA A 174 -1.76 -15.69 2.41
C ALA A 174 -1.59 -16.17 3.86
N ASN A 175 -2.29 -17.25 4.26
CA ASN A 175 -2.16 -17.86 5.58
C ASN A 175 -0.71 -18.32 5.87
N ARG A 176 -0.03 -18.94 4.90
CA ARG A 176 1.38 -19.32 5.06
C ARG A 176 2.28 -18.11 5.28
N LEU A 177 2.09 -17.03 4.51
CA LEU A 177 2.89 -15.81 4.68
C LEU A 177 2.66 -15.13 6.03
N ILE A 178 1.42 -15.06 6.51
CA ILE A 178 1.10 -14.53 7.84
C ILE A 178 1.84 -15.31 8.92
N ARG A 179 1.84 -16.64 8.84
CA ARG A 179 2.56 -17.51 9.79
C ARG A 179 4.08 -17.33 9.72
N ILE A 180 4.64 -17.23 8.52
CA ILE A 180 6.08 -16.99 8.33
C ILE A 180 6.48 -15.63 8.90
N SER A 181 5.67 -14.60 8.67
CA SER A 181 5.92 -13.23 9.16
C SER A 181 5.92 -13.12 10.68
N ASN A 182 5.30 -14.09 11.38
CA ASN A 182 5.14 -14.11 12.83
C ASN A 182 5.76 -15.34 13.49
N LYS A 183 6.71 -16.00 12.83
CA LYS A 183 7.36 -17.20 13.38
C LYS A 183 8.09 -16.85 14.69
N GLY A 184 7.78 -17.56 15.78
CA GLY A 184 8.40 -17.35 17.09
C GLY A 184 7.71 -16.29 17.97
N LEU A 185 6.58 -15.74 17.52
CA LEU A 185 5.71 -14.87 18.34
C LEU A 185 4.46 -15.59 18.85
N CYS A 186 4.32 -16.88 18.54
CA CYS A 186 3.28 -17.79 19.01
C CYS A 186 3.90 -18.96 19.76
#